data_AF-A0A1G9T4L2-F1
#
_entry.id   AF-A0A1G9T4L2-F1
#
_cell.length_a   1.000
_cell.length_b   1.000
_cell.length_c   1.000
_cell.angle_alpha   90.00
_cell.angle_beta   90.00
_cell.angle_gamma   90.00
#
_symmetry.space_group_name_H-M   'P 1'
#
loop_
_entity.id
_entity.type
_entity.pdbx_description
1 polymer ?
#
loop_
_entity_poly.entity_id
_entity_poly.type
_entity_poly.pdbx_seq_one_letter_code
_entity_poly.pdbx_strand_id
1 'polypeptide(L)'
;MVHSQELHILIGCADARDLSQIQLDAVSETAARFKDDYGIEIDVQVIRAAGSFVTPDVFMDVKRIVEHHLRTARFDVPTRYFVHIQSHGQLTPDSSHEHVAHVHDLHIVDGSPLNCGMLGASGVAVEIEQMLMTEQPTITVHGKSRTITNEEDIRWMLREVYAYEGYLAGDWIRSIDLLRTHPRKQRRILEDALDNDPDLTGLNIQITAGILDYSVHWLIRVDGGEPGVPYWDEVQAEIRRKVGDDHYRQTILSHQATRQSPLAGLISMPDPRRSNREAAANWYLRHKQQEPGEYYLPNTLFNMTGSSFDMPGTPFGPYVIAGFYYSVASLKLTDQIVLGENEFQTQRMMHKIQNDPIMGLIVRKYGVNLIPVNNEDII
;
A
#
# COMPACT_ATOMS: atom_id res chain seq x y z
N MET A 1 -31.72 -0.89 -13.53
CA MET A 1 -31.61 -2.32 -13.18
C MET A 1 -30.15 -2.68 -13.32
N VAL A 2 -29.55 -3.40 -12.36
CA VAL A 2 -28.11 -3.75 -12.45
C VAL A 2 -27.94 -4.88 -13.46
N HIS A 3 -27.04 -4.71 -14.42
CA HIS A 3 -26.81 -5.68 -15.49
C HIS A 3 -25.38 -6.23 -15.52
N SER A 4 -24.42 -5.57 -14.85
CA SER A 4 -23.06 -6.09 -14.63
C SER A 4 -22.45 -5.56 -13.33
N GLN A 5 -21.43 -6.25 -12.82
CA GLN A 5 -20.60 -5.81 -11.69
C GLN A 5 -19.13 -5.71 -12.13
N GLU A 6 -18.38 -4.76 -11.57
CA GLU A 6 -16.93 -4.66 -11.78
C GLU A 6 -16.21 -4.56 -10.43
N LEU A 7 -15.22 -5.43 -10.22
CA LEU A 7 -14.31 -5.39 -9.07
C LEU A 7 -13.01 -4.72 -9.50
N HIS A 8 -12.65 -3.62 -8.84
CA HIS A 8 -11.42 -2.88 -9.08
C HIS A 8 -10.53 -2.94 -7.84
N ILE A 9 -9.30 -3.46 -7.99
CA ILE A 9 -8.33 -3.55 -6.90
C ILE A 9 -7.16 -2.61 -7.21
N LEU A 10 -7.02 -1.52 -6.46
CA LEU A 10 -5.88 -0.61 -6.58
C LEU A 10 -4.73 -1.08 -5.70
N ILE A 11 -3.62 -1.49 -6.30
CA ILE A 11 -2.33 -1.69 -5.63
C ILE A 11 -1.58 -0.35 -5.69
N GLY A 12 -1.71 0.42 -4.62
CA GLY A 12 -1.10 1.73 -4.46
C GLY A 12 0.05 1.73 -3.45
N CYS A 13 0.78 2.84 -3.39
CA CYS A 13 1.88 2.98 -2.45
C CYS A 13 1.33 3.20 -1.04
N ALA A 14 2.06 2.70 -0.03
CA ALA A 14 1.82 3.04 1.38
C ALA A 14 2.19 4.50 1.75
N ASP A 15 2.55 5.33 0.76
CA ASP A 15 2.86 6.75 0.93
C ASP A 15 1.70 7.49 1.60
N ALA A 16 2.01 8.33 2.59
CA ALA A 16 0.99 9.06 3.34
C ALA A 16 0.08 9.91 2.43
N ARG A 17 0.62 10.37 1.30
CA ARG A 17 -0.05 11.21 0.31
C ARG A 17 -0.93 10.43 -0.66
N ASP A 18 -0.83 9.10 -0.69
CA ASP A 18 -1.53 8.27 -1.67
C ASP A 18 -3.03 8.13 -1.35
N LEU A 19 -3.88 8.15 -2.39
CA LEU A 19 -5.34 8.38 -2.32
C LEU A 19 -5.75 9.67 -1.61
N SER A 20 -5.66 10.75 -2.37
CA SER A 20 -6.25 12.04 -2.04
C SER A 20 -7.74 12.01 -1.81
N GLN A 21 -8.25 12.97 -1.03
CA GLN A 21 -9.69 13.22 -0.94
C GLN A 21 -10.30 13.39 -2.33
N ILE A 22 -9.61 14.11 -3.23
CA ILE A 22 -10.02 14.25 -4.64
C ILE A 22 -10.18 12.89 -5.32
N GLN A 23 -9.25 11.95 -5.10
CA GLN A 23 -9.33 10.58 -5.62
C GLN A 23 -10.47 9.79 -4.99
N LEU A 24 -10.72 9.94 -3.69
CA LEU A 24 -11.84 9.28 -3.00
C LEU A 24 -13.18 9.79 -3.52
N ASP A 25 -13.33 11.11 -3.61
CA ASP A 25 -14.54 11.77 -4.13
C ASP A 25 -14.79 11.37 -5.59
N ALA A 26 -13.76 11.43 -6.44
CA ALA A 26 -13.87 11.06 -7.86
C ALA A 26 -14.24 9.59 -8.06
N VAL A 27 -13.69 8.68 -7.23
CA VAL A 27 -14.07 7.26 -7.25
C VAL A 27 -15.54 7.08 -6.89
N SER A 28 -15.99 7.69 -5.78
CA SER A 28 -17.37 7.56 -5.29
C SER A 28 -18.39 8.17 -6.26
N GLU A 29 -18.13 9.38 -6.76
CA GLU A 29 -19.00 10.06 -7.72
C GLU A 29 -19.09 9.29 -9.04
N THR A 30 -17.95 8.83 -9.58
CA THR A 30 -17.94 8.08 -10.84
C THR A 30 -18.62 6.72 -10.68
N ALA A 31 -18.47 6.06 -9.53
CA ALA A 31 -19.14 4.78 -9.26
C ALA A 31 -20.66 4.95 -9.20
N ALA A 32 -21.15 6.03 -8.59
CA ALA A 32 -22.57 6.38 -8.59
C ALA A 32 -23.09 6.61 -10.03
N ARG A 33 -22.37 7.39 -10.85
CA ARG A 33 -22.75 7.59 -12.27
C ARG A 33 -22.80 6.27 -13.03
N PHE A 34 -21.83 5.38 -12.87
CA PHE A 34 -21.82 4.09 -13.58
C PHE A 34 -23.02 3.22 -13.23
N LYS A 35 -23.46 3.28 -11.97
CA LYS A 35 -24.65 2.59 -11.52
C LYS A 35 -25.93 3.20 -12.11
N ASP A 36 -26.03 4.52 -12.12
CA ASP A 36 -27.23 5.24 -12.54
C ASP A 36 -27.39 5.27 -14.07
N ASP A 37 -26.31 5.54 -14.80
CA ASP A 37 -26.32 5.76 -16.26
C ASP A 37 -26.14 4.45 -17.05
N TYR A 38 -25.35 3.50 -16.53
CA TYR A 38 -25.00 2.27 -17.24
C TYR A 38 -25.50 0.98 -16.57
N GLY A 39 -26.05 1.06 -15.36
CA GLY A 39 -26.49 -0.13 -14.62
C GLY A 39 -25.33 -1.04 -14.20
N ILE A 40 -24.12 -0.47 -14.04
CA ILE A 40 -22.90 -1.18 -13.66
C ILE A 40 -22.61 -0.89 -12.18
N GLU A 41 -22.56 -1.94 -11.36
CA GLU A 41 -22.19 -1.80 -9.96
C GLU A 41 -20.67 -1.94 -9.80
N ILE A 42 -20.04 -0.92 -9.23
CA ILE A 42 -18.59 -0.85 -9.06
C ILE A 42 -18.21 -1.12 -7.60
N ASP A 43 -17.34 -2.09 -7.38
CA ASP A 43 -16.70 -2.38 -6.11
C ASP A 43 -15.22 -2.01 -6.20
N VAL A 44 -14.74 -1.09 -5.34
CA VAL A 44 -13.34 -0.64 -5.39
C VAL A 44 -12.60 -0.87 -4.09
N GLN A 45 -11.57 -1.68 -4.20
CA GLN A 45 -10.72 -2.22 -3.17
C GLN A 45 -9.33 -1.59 -3.26
N VAL A 46 -8.60 -1.48 -2.15
CA VAL A 46 -7.27 -0.86 -2.14
C VAL A 46 -6.31 -1.70 -1.30
N ILE A 47 -5.17 -2.05 -1.90
CA ILE A 47 -4.02 -2.65 -1.23
C ILE A 47 -2.92 -1.60 -1.13
N ARG A 48 -2.41 -1.36 0.09
CA ARG A 48 -1.27 -0.47 0.33
C ARG A 48 0.00 -1.27 0.48
N ALA A 49 0.81 -1.26 -0.57
CA ALA A 49 2.11 -1.91 -0.60
C ALA A 49 3.21 -0.85 -0.69
N ALA A 50 4.29 -0.96 0.08
CA ALA A 50 5.38 -0.01 -0.03
C ALA A 50 5.93 -0.01 -1.46
N GLY A 51 5.96 1.16 -2.11
CA GLY A 51 6.36 1.31 -3.51
C GLY A 51 5.53 0.50 -4.51
N SER A 52 4.37 -0.01 -4.13
CA SER A 52 3.50 -0.82 -4.97
C SER A 52 4.18 -2.11 -5.48
N PHE A 53 5.13 -2.65 -4.71
CA PHE A 53 5.74 -3.95 -5.01
C PHE A 53 4.70 -5.07 -4.93
N VAL A 54 4.62 -5.91 -5.97
CA VAL A 54 3.81 -7.13 -5.96
C VAL A 54 4.65 -8.24 -5.37
N THR A 55 4.50 -8.44 -4.05
CA THR A 55 5.09 -9.57 -3.32
C THR A 55 4.09 -10.72 -3.20
N PRO A 56 4.50 -11.91 -2.73
CA PRO A 56 3.57 -13.00 -2.44
C PRO A 56 2.43 -12.59 -1.50
N ASP A 57 2.68 -11.74 -0.50
CA ASP A 57 1.63 -11.23 0.40
C ASP A 57 0.60 -10.38 -0.35
N VAL A 58 1.05 -9.47 -1.23
CA VAL A 58 0.16 -8.63 -2.05
C VAL A 58 -0.66 -9.48 -3.02
N PHE A 59 -0.04 -10.51 -3.60
CA PHE A 59 -0.76 -11.48 -4.43
C PHE A 59 -1.85 -12.22 -3.63
N MET A 60 -1.53 -12.67 -2.41
CA MET A 60 -2.51 -13.30 -1.52
C MET A 60 -3.64 -12.36 -1.13
N ASP A 61 -3.36 -11.06 -0.94
CA ASP A 61 -4.38 -10.03 -0.70
C ASP A 61 -5.32 -9.92 -1.91
N VAL A 62 -4.79 -9.84 -3.14
CA VAL A 62 -5.58 -9.84 -4.38
C VAL A 62 -6.49 -11.07 -4.44
N LYS A 63 -5.93 -12.27 -4.21
CA LYS A 63 -6.66 -13.52 -4.22
C LYS A 63 -7.83 -13.52 -3.24
N ARG A 64 -7.59 -13.09 -2.00
CA ARG A 64 -8.62 -13.04 -0.95
C ARG A 64 -9.72 -12.04 -1.26
N ILE A 65 -9.37 -10.88 -1.82
CA ILE A 65 -10.35 -9.88 -2.25
C ILE A 65 -11.25 -10.47 -3.34
N VAL A 66 -10.67 -11.11 -4.35
CA VAL A 66 -11.42 -11.77 -5.43
C VAL A 66 -12.32 -12.89 -4.88
N GLU A 67 -11.80 -13.77 -4.02
CA GLU A 67 -12.58 -14.84 -3.39
C GLU A 67 -13.70 -14.33 -2.48
N HIS A 68 -13.47 -13.22 -1.78
CA HIS A 68 -14.50 -12.59 -0.96
C HIS A 68 -15.60 -12.03 -1.85
N HIS A 69 -15.22 -11.28 -2.90
CA HIS A 69 -16.16 -10.73 -3.86
C HIS A 69 -17.00 -11.85 -4.52
N LEU A 70 -16.38 -12.95 -4.96
CA LEU A 70 -17.09 -14.11 -5.51
C LEU A 70 -18.13 -14.72 -4.55
N ARG A 71 -17.91 -14.63 -3.23
CA ARG A 71 -18.85 -15.13 -2.22
C ARG A 71 -20.02 -14.17 -1.94
N THR A 72 -19.81 -12.88 -2.13
CA THR A 72 -20.80 -11.83 -1.82
C THR A 72 -21.52 -11.29 -3.07
N ALA A 73 -20.93 -11.48 -4.25
CA ALA A 73 -21.45 -11.01 -5.52
C ALA A 73 -22.74 -11.71 -5.91
N ARG A 74 -23.48 -11.07 -6.81
CA ARG A 74 -24.75 -11.57 -7.31
C ARG A 74 -24.48 -12.60 -8.39
N PHE A 75 -24.73 -13.88 -8.09
CA PHE A 75 -24.50 -15.00 -9.02
C PHE A 75 -25.22 -14.85 -10.38
N ASP A 76 -26.29 -14.06 -10.45
CA ASP A 76 -27.07 -13.79 -11.66
C ASP A 76 -26.50 -12.67 -12.55
N VAL A 77 -25.46 -11.96 -12.09
CA VAL A 77 -24.91 -10.78 -12.75
C VAL A 77 -23.44 -11.02 -13.15
N PRO A 78 -23.05 -10.81 -14.42
CA PRO A 78 -21.68 -10.99 -14.84
C PRO A 78 -20.72 -10.02 -14.14
N THR A 79 -19.57 -10.52 -13.71
CA THR A 79 -18.54 -9.74 -13.01
C THR A 79 -17.27 -9.63 -13.85
N ARG A 80 -16.71 -8.41 -13.93
CA ARG A 80 -15.38 -8.14 -14.50
C ARG A 80 -14.40 -7.80 -13.39
N TYR A 81 -13.13 -8.18 -13.58
CA TYR A 81 -12.10 -8.04 -12.55
C TYR A 81 -10.94 -7.21 -13.09
N PHE A 82 -10.57 -6.18 -12.33
CA PHE A 82 -9.48 -5.28 -12.68
C PHE A 82 -8.51 -5.12 -11.51
N VAL A 83 -7.22 -5.14 -11.81
CA VAL A 83 -6.18 -4.77 -10.86
C VAL A 83 -5.38 -3.60 -11.41
N HIS A 84 -5.27 -2.53 -10.64
CA HIS A 84 -4.58 -1.31 -11.01
C HIS A 84 -3.29 -1.20 -10.22
N ILE A 85 -2.15 -1.32 -10.90
CA ILE A 85 -0.85 -1.10 -10.27
C ILE A 85 -0.45 0.35 -10.50
N GLN A 86 -0.31 1.09 -9.40
CA GLN A 86 0.00 2.51 -9.41
C GLN A 86 1.26 2.79 -8.59
N SER A 87 2.33 3.22 -9.25
CA SER A 87 3.45 3.87 -8.57
C SER A 87 3.25 5.39 -8.51
N HIS A 88 4.14 6.11 -7.83
CA HIS A 88 4.10 7.57 -7.81
C HIS A 88 5.49 8.20 -7.88
N GLY A 89 5.57 9.43 -8.37
CA GLY A 89 6.75 10.27 -8.33
C GLY A 89 6.47 11.70 -8.76
N GLN A 90 7.52 12.48 -9.02
CA GLN A 90 7.40 13.75 -9.72
C GLN A 90 7.98 13.63 -11.11
N LEU A 91 7.19 13.99 -12.12
CA LEU A 91 7.68 14.06 -13.49
C LEU A 91 8.29 15.42 -13.79
N THR A 92 9.24 15.42 -14.72
CA THR A 92 9.80 16.66 -15.24
C THR A 92 8.79 17.37 -16.15
N PRO A 93 8.87 18.70 -16.32
CA PRO A 93 7.94 19.44 -17.17
C PRO A 93 7.88 19.00 -18.64
N ASP A 94 8.99 18.45 -19.16
CA ASP A 94 9.14 17.94 -20.53
C ASP A 94 8.59 16.52 -20.73
N SER A 95 8.10 15.87 -19.66
CA SER A 95 7.42 14.58 -19.78
C SER A 95 6.06 14.69 -20.49
N SER A 96 5.59 13.59 -21.08
CA SER A 96 4.23 13.53 -21.62
C SER A 96 3.19 13.67 -20.50
N HIS A 97 2.16 14.48 -20.77
CA HIS A 97 1.01 14.71 -19.90
C HIS A 97 -0.25 13.98 -20.38
N GLU A 98 -0.14 13.19 -21.44
CA GLU A 98 -1.24 12.38 -21.95
C GLU A 98 -1.68 11.35 -20.91
N HIS A 99 -2.93 10.87 -21.00
CA HIS A 99 -3.42 9.85 -20.08
C HIS A 99 -2.72 8.50 -20.29
N VAL A 100 -2.30 8.23 -21.52
CA VAL A 100 -1.50 7.06 -21.89
C VAL A 100 -0.22 7.58 -22.51
N ALA A 101 0.94 7.15 -22.00
CA ALA A 101 2.23 7.55 -22.53
C ALA A 101 3.21 6.38 -22.54
N HIS A 102 4.22 6.45 -23.41
CA HIS A 102 5.32 5.50 -23.34
C HIS A 102 6.31 5.90 -22.24
N VAL A 103 6.93 4.90 -21.62
CA VAL A 103 7.92 5.10 -20.54
C VAL A 103 9.14 5.91 -20.94
N HIS A 104 9.45 6.03 -22.24
CA HIS A 104 10.57 6.85 -22.71
C HIS A 104 10.24 8.34 -22.77
N ASP A 105 8.95 8.68 -22.82
CA ASP A 105 8.43 10.06 -22.77
C ASP A 105 8.23 10.55 -21.33
N LEU A 106 8.64 9.74 -20.34
CA LEU A 106 8.52 10.05 -18.92
C LEU A 106 9.91 10.14 -18.29
N HIS A 107 10.12 11.25 -17.60
CA HIS A 107 11.35 11.55 -16.90
C HIS A 107 11.02 11.94 -15.46
N ILE A 108 11.77 11.37 -14.51
CA ILE A 108 11.57 11.61 -13.08
C ILE A 108 12.48 12.76 -12.65
N VAL A 109 11.99 13.66 -11.81
CA VAL A 109 12.83 14.68 -11.18
C VAL A 109 13.72 14.01 -10.14
N ASP A 110 15.03 13.97 -10.40
CA ASP A 110 16.01 13.36 -9.50
C ASP A 110 15.98 14.01 -8.10
N GLY A 111 16.00 13.17 -7.06
CA GLY A 111 16.02 13.62 -5.67
C GLY A 111 14.75 14.32 -5.18
N SER A 112 13.67 14.34 -5.98
CA SER A 112 12.42 14.97 -5.55
C SER A 112 11.86 14.34 -4.27
N PRO A 113 11.39 15.14 -3.29
CA PRO A 113 10.70 14.64 -2.10
C PRO A 113 9.31 14.03 -2.41
N LEU A 114 8.82 14.18 -3.65
CA LEU A 114 7.58 13.57 -4.12
C LEU A 114 7.81 12.16 -4.71
N ASN A 115 9.07 11.80 -4.95
CA ASN A 115 9.41 10.45 -5.39
C ASN A 115 9.15 9.42 -4.29
N CYS A 116 8.84 8.20 -4.71
CA CYS A 116 8.67 7.08 -3.80
C CYS A 116 9.96 6.85 -2.98
N GLY A 117 9.82 6.82 -1.65
CA GLY A 117 10.93 6.52 -0.74
C GLY A 117 11.55 5.14 -0.99
N MET A 118 10.83 4.24 -1.64
CA MET A 118 11.32 2.91 -2.01
C MET A 118 12.44 2.94 -3.07
N LEU A 119 12.75 4.08 -3.69
CA LEU A 119 14.00 4.26 -4.45
C LEU A 119 15.24 4.01 -3.57
N GLY A 120 15.14 4.28 -2.26
CA GLY A 120 16.20 4.08 -1.27
C GLY A 120 16.00 2.87 -0.34
N ALA A 121 15.10 1.93 -0.66
CA ALA A 121 14.72 0.85 0.25
C ALA A 121 15.90 -0.04 0.68
N SER A 122 16.86 -0.31 -0.22
CA SER A 122 18.05 -1.08 0.15
C SER A 122 18.92 -0.34 1.18
N GLY A 123 18.89 0.99 1.24
CA GLY A 123 19.53 1.76 2.32
C GLY A 123 18.87 1.48 3.69
N VAL A 124 17.53 1.49 3.73
CA VAL A 124 16.77 1.10 4.94
C VAL A 124 17.09 -0.33 5.35
N ALA A 125 17.24 -1.24 4.38
CA ALA A 125 17.61 -2.62 4.64
C ALA A 125 19.00 -2.73 5.30
N VAL A 126 19.99 -1.97 4.83
CA VAL A 126 21.31 -1.88 5.46
C VAL A 126 21.21 -1.34 6.89
N GLU A 127 20.36 -0.35 7.14
CA GLU A 127 20.13 0.18 8.50
C GLU A 127 19.50 -0.86 9.43
N ILE A 128 18.62 -1.72 8.91
CA ILE A 128 18.06 -2.86 9.65
C ILE A 128 19.15 -3.91 9.96
N GLU A 129 20.01 -4.26 9.00
CA GLU A 129 21.14 -5.16 9.24
C GLU A 129 22.08 -4.60 10.33
N GLN A 130 22.43 -3.32 10.24
CA GLN A 130 23.25 -2.65 11.24
C GLN A 130 22.60 -2.68 12.63
N MET A 131 21.29 -2.48 12.70
CA MET A 131 20.53 -2.59 13.95
C MET A 131 20.64 -4.02 14.52
N LEU A 132 20.40 -5.05 13.71
CA LEU A 132 20.49 -6.45 14.13
C LEU A 132 21.90 -6.79 14.64
N MET A 133 22.94 -6.33 13.96
CA MET A 133 24.34 -6.57 14.32
C MET A 133 24.78 -5.81 15.57
N THR A 134 24.18 -4.64 15.83
CA THR A 134 24.48 -3.82 17.01
C THR A 134 23.77 -4.34 18.26
N GLU A 135 22.48 -4.64 18.13
CA GLU A 135 21.65 -5.10 19.26
C GLU A 135 21.87 -6.58 19.59
N GLN A 136 22.40 -7.34 18.63
CA GLN A 136 22.70 -8.77 18.76
C GLN A 136 21.57 -9.57 19.41
N PRO A 137 20.33 -9.50 18.88
CA PRO A 137 19.21 -10.19 19.49
C PRO A 137 19.41 -11.71 19.44
N THR A 138 18.93 -12.40 20.46
CA THR A 138 18.78 -13.86 20.43
C THR A 138 17.41 -14.21 19.88
N ILE A 139 17.40 -14.93 18.77
CA ILE A 139 16.18 -15.36 18.08
C ILE A 139 15.95 -16.85 18.36
N THR A 140 14.72 -17.20 18.74
CA THR A 140 14.31 -18.58 19.04
C THR A 140 13.29 -19.05 18.03
N VAL A 141 13.64 -20.09 17.25
CA VAL A 141 12.77 -20.69 16.22
C VAL A 141 12.76 -22.21 16.41
N HIS A 142 11.57 -22.81 16.51
CA HIS A 142 11.40 -24.26 16.71
C HIS A 142 12.28 -24.87 17.83
N GLY A 143 12.45 -24.14 18.94
CA GLY A 143 13.27 -24.55 20.08
C GLY A 143 14.79 -24.38 19.90
N LYS A 144 15.25 -23.89 18.74
CA LYS A 144 16.66 -23.51 18.51
C LYS A 144 16.81 -22.02 18.78
N SER A 145 17.76 -21.65 19.64
CA SER A 145 18.12 -20.26 19.90
C SER A 145 19.44 -19.92 19.21
N ARG A 146 19.51 -18.78 18.52
CA ARG A 146 20.74 -18.27 17.90
C ARG A 146 20.83 -16.77 18.11
N THR A 147 21.99 -16.29 18.55
CA THR A 147 22.28 -14.86 18.68
C THR A 147 22.81 -14.34 17.35
N ILE A 148 22.33 -13.19 16.91
CA ILE A 148 22.82 -12.53 15.70
C ILE A 148 24.14 -11.82 16.00
N THR A 149 25.24 -12.30 15.43
CA THR A 149 26.58 -11.73 15.60
C THR A 149 27.27 -11.42 14.27
N ASN A 150 26.80 -12.05 13.20
CA ASN A 150 27.32 -11.90 11.85
C ASN A 150 26.21 -12.05 10.80
N GLU A 151 26.56 -11.81 9.55
CA GLU A 151 25.66 -11.88 8.39
C GLU A 151 25.05 -13.28 8.19
N GLU A 152 25.80 -14.35 8.44
CA GLU A 152 25.28 -15.72 8.34
C GLU A 152 24.20 -16.02 9.39
N ASP A 153 24.24 -15.37 10.55
CA ASP A 153 23.17 -15.45 11.54
C ASP A 153 21.89 -14.75 11.05
N ILE A 154 22.03 -13.61 10.35
CA ILE A 154 20.90 -12.91 9.72
C ILE A 154 20.28 -13.78 8.63
N ARG A 155 21.11 -14.34 7.74
CA ARG A 155 20.64 -15.25 6.68
C ARG A 155 19.91 -16.46 7.24
N TRP A 156 20.42 -17.03 8.33
CA TRP A 156 19.73 -18.10 9.05
C TRP A 156 18.36 -17.65 9.56
N MET A 157 18.26 -16.46 10.18
CA MET A 157 16.97 -15.93 10.64
C MET A 157 16.00 -15.75 9.46
N LEU A 158 16.46 -15.19 8.33
CA LEU A 158 15.66 -15.06 7.11
C LEU A 158 15.09 -16.39 6.64
N ARG A 159 15.91 -17.44 6.64
CA ARG A 159 15.47 -18.77 6.24
C ARG A 159 14.47 -19.37 7.21
N GLU A 160 14.79 -19.39 8.51
CA GLU A 160 13.97 -20.12 9.49
C GLU A 160 12.68 -19.38 9.85
N VAL A 161 12.65 -18.05 9.78
CA VAL A 161 11.49 -17.24 10.18
C VAL A 161 10.67 -16.80 8.97
N TYR A 162 11.35 -16.35 7.91
CA TYR A 162 10.72 -15.71 6.75
C TYR A 162 10.68 -16.63 5.52
N ALA A 163 11.15 -17.88 5.64
CA ALA A 163 11.27 -18.84 4.55
C ALA A 163 12.03 -18.28 3.33
N TYR A 164 13.02 -17.42 3.59
CA TYR A 164 13.76 -16.71 2.56
C TYR A 164 15.25 -17.07 2.57
N GLU A 165 15.72 -17.58 1.42
CA GLU A 165 17.13 -17.89 1.17
C GLU A 165 17.78 -16.72 0.43
N GLY A 166 18.58 -15.92 1.12
CA GLY A 166 19.22 -14.74 0.52
C GLY A 166 19.78 -13.78 1.56
N TYR A 167 20.04 -12.55 1.13
CA TYR A 167 20.52 -11.45 1.97
C TYR A 167 19.39 -10.48 2.31
N LEU A 168 19.45 -9.79 3.46
CA LEU A 168 18.39 -8.86 3.86
C LEU A 168 18.41 -7.62 2.93
N ALA A 169 19.57 -6.99 2.80
CA ALA A 169 19.74 -5.83 1.93
C ALA A 169 20.09 -6.23 0.50
N GLY A 170 19.37 -5.65 -0.48
CA GLY A 170 19.65 -5.83 -1.91
C GLY A 170 19.10 -7.11 -2.52
N ASP A 171 18.64 -8.07 -1.70
CA ASP A 171 17.99 -9.30 -2.15
C ASP A 171 16.55 -9.42 -1.61
N TRP A 172 16.37 -9.52 -0.29
CA TRP A 172 15.02 -9.60 0.30
C TRP A 172 14.27 -8.27 0.22
N ILE A 173 14.95 -7.18 0.58
CA ILE A 173 14.47 -5.80 0.48
C ILE A 173 15.25 -5.09 -0.63
N ARG A 174 14.56 -4.79 -1.74
CA ARG A 174 15.16 -4.17 -2.92
C ARG A 174 14.62 -2.77 -3.14
N SER A 175 15.51 -1.87 -3.57
CA SER A 175 15.10 -0.57 -4.09
C SER A 175 14.31 -0.69 -5.39
N ILE A 176 13.49 0.32 -5.67
CA ILE A 176 12.99 0.56 -7.02
C ILE A 176 14.18 0.99 -7.87
N ASP A 177 14.54 0.17 -8.86
CA ASP A 177 15.66 0.47 -9.77
C ASP A 177 15.39 1.71 -10.62
N LEU A 178 14.19 1.76 -11.21
CA LEU A 178 13.79 2.81 -12.14
C LEU A 178 12.28 3.03 -12.05
N LEU A 179 11.89 4.15 -11.44
CA LEU A 179 10.50 4.45 -11.07
C LEU A 179 9.55 4.45 -12.27
N ARG A 180 9.94 5.07 -13.40
CA ARG A 180 9.12 5.14 -14.62
C ARG A 180 8.77 3.78 -15.24
N THR A 181 9.58 2.74 -15.02
CA THR A 181 9.32 1.38 -15.52
C THR A 181 8.76 0.46 -14.45
N HIS A 182 8.78 0.87 -13.19
CA HIS A 182 8.42 0.05 -12.05
C HIS A 182 6.99 -0.52 -12.15
N PRO A 183 5.94 0.27 -12.48
CA PRO A 183 4.58 -0.28 -12.65
C PRO A 183 4.51 -1.43 -13.66
N ARG A 184 5.24 -1.34 -14.77
CA ARG A 184 5.25 -2.39 -15.80
C ARG A 184 5.90 -3.67 -15.29
N LYS A 185 7.00 -3.54 -14.55
CA LYS A 185 7.69 -4.68 -13.90
C LYS A 185 6.76 -5.38 -12.91
N GLN A 186 6.08 -4.60 -12.07
CA GLN A 186 5.14 -5.13 -11.08
C GLN A 186 3.90 -5.76 -11.75
N ARG A 187 3.38 -5.16 -12.84
CA ARG A 187 2.34 -5.77 -13.66
C ARG A 187 2.75 -7.13 -14.18
N ARG A 188 3.95 -7.26 -14.76
CA ARG A 188 4.41 -8.54 -15.26
C ARG A 188 4.49 -9.60 -14.16
N ILE A 189 5.00 -9.23 -12.98
CA ILE A 189 5.07 -10.13 -11.82
C ILE A 189 3.67 -10.61 -11.41
N LEU A 190 2.67 -9.71 -11.39
CA LEU A 190 1.30 -10.08 -11.04
C LEU A 190 0.64 -10.95 -12.11
N GLU A 191 0.83 -10.63 -13.40
CA GLU A 191 0.37 -11.47 -14.52
C GLU A 191 0.92 -12.88 -14.39
N ASP A 192 2.24 -13.02 -14.20
CA ASP A 192 2.89 -14.32 -14.00
C ASP A 192 2.33 -15.06 -12.78
N ALA A 193 2.03 -14.37 -11.68
CA ALA A 193 1.45 -15.01 -10.50
C ALA A 193 0.00 -15.50 -10.73
N LEU A 194 -0.83 -14.71 -11.42
CA LEU A 194 -2.22 -15.06 -11.73
C LEU A 194 -2.33 -16.21 -12.75
N ASP A 195 -1.47 -16.20 -13.77
CA ASP A 195 -1.44 -17.23 -14.81
C ASP A 195 -1.07 -18.62 -14.26
N ASN A 196 -0.38 -18.66 -13.11
CA ASN A 196 0.06 -19.89 -12.47
C ASN A 196 -0.80 -20.30 -11.25
N ASP A 197 -1.82 -19.52 -10.87
CA ASP A 197 -2.69 -19.84 -9.73
C ASP A 197 -3.99 -20.54 -10.17
N PRO A 198 -4.20 -21.81 -9.80
CA PRO A 198 -5.31 -22.61 -10.31
C PRO A 198 -6.69 -22.08 -9.92
N ASP A 199 -6.80 -21.28 -8.86
CA ASP A 199 -8.07 -20.72 -8.42
C ASP A 199 -8.44 -19.44 -9.19
N LEU A 200 -7.45 -18.78 -9.81
CA LEU A 200 -7.61 -17.49 -10.49
C LEU A 200 -7.43 -17.56 -12.01
N THR A 201 -6.74 -18.56 -12.56
CA THR A 201 -6.45 -18.67 -14.02
C THR A 201 -7.71 -18.66 -14.91
N GLY A 202 -8.88 -19.01 -14.38
CA GLY A 202 -10.16 -18.95 -15.10
C GLY A 202 -10.87 -17.60 -15.05
N LEU A 203 -10.42 -16.68 -14.19
CA LEU A 203 -10.95 -15.34 -14.05
C LEU A 203 -10.15 -14.44 -15.01
N ASN A 204 -10.84 -13.80 -15.96
CA ASN A 204 -10.23 -12.86 -16.89
C ASN A 204 -9.87 -11.54 -16.17
N ILE A 205 -8.88 -11.60 -15.28
CA ILE A 205 -8.41 -10.48 -14.46
C ILE A 205 -7.53 -9.57 -15.31
N GLN A 206 -7.99 -8.34 -15.48
CA GLN A 206 -7.37 -7.35 -16.35
C GLN A 206 -6.46 -6.43 -15.52
N ILE A 207 -5.17 -6.35 -15.87
CA ILE A 207 -4.19 -5.57 -15.07
C ILE A 207 -3.77 -4.31 -15.82
N THR A 208 -3.88 -3.15 -15.17
CA THR A 208 -3.35 -1.88 -15.69
C THR A 208 -2.11 -1.45 -14.92
N ALA A 209 -1.26 -0.64 -15.54
CA ALA A 209 -0.05 -0.08 -14.91
C ALA A 209 0.09 1.42 -15.17
N GLY A 210 0.30 2.20 -14.11
CA GLY A 210 0.45 3.65 -14.21
C GLY A 210 1.41 4.26 -13.19
N ILE A 211 1.85 5.49 -13.50
CA ILE A 211 2.59 6.36 -12.59
C ILE A 211 1.75 7.60 -12.30
N LEU A 212 1.55 7.88 -11.02
CA LEU A 212 0.86 9.05 -10.53
C LEU A 212 1.89 10.16 -10.29
N ASP A 213 1.82 11.23 -11.05
CA ASP A 213 2.62 12.43 -10.80
C ASP A 213 2.02 13.19 -9.61
N TYR A 214 2.69 13.18 -8.46
CA TYR A 214 2.24 13.88 -7.26
C TYR A 214 2.33 15.40 -7.36
N SER A 215 3.08 15.96 -8.32
CA SER A 215 3.14 17.42 -8.48
C SER A 215 1.84 18.00 -9.08
N VAL A 216 1.14 17.20 -9.88
CA VAL A 216 -0.09 17.60 -10.59
C VAL A 216 -1.26 16.63 -10.36
N HIS A 217 -1.05 15.56 -9.59
CA HIS A 217 -2.03 14.51 -9.28
C HIS A 217 -2.64 13.84 -10.52
N TRP A 218 -1.83 13.64 -11.56
CA TRP A 218 -2.27 12.98 -12.79
C TRP A 218 -1.72 11.56 -12.88
N LEU A 219 -2.62 10.58 -13.01
CA LEU A 219 -2.22 9.23 -13.39
C LEU A 219 -1.93 9.20 -14.89
N ILE A 220 -0.75 8.69 -15.23
CA ILE A 220 -0.32 8.40 -16.59
C ILE A 220 -0.14 6.89 -16.71
N ARG A 221 -0.93 6.28 -17.59
CA ARG A 221 -0.85 4.87 -17.91
C ARG A 221 0.40 4.60 -18.74
N VAL A 222 1.19 3.62 -18.30
CA VAL A 222 2.46 3.21 -18.93
C VAL A 222 2.37 1.82 -19.56
N ASP A 223 1.16 1.30 -19.67
CA ASP A 223 0.82 0.01 -20.27
C ASP A 223 0.33 0.11 -21.72
N GLY A 224 0.38 1.30 -22.31
CA GLY A 224 -0.12 1.53 -23.67
C GLY A 224 -1.65 1.62 -23.75
N GLY A 225 -2.36 1.76 -22.63
CA GLY A 225 -3.81 1.90 -22.60
C GLY A 225 -4.57 0.57 -22.65
N GLU A 226 -3.85 -0.55 -22.65
CA GLU A 226 -4.42 -1.90 -22.71
C GLU A 226 -4.24 -2.63 -21.37
N PRO A 227 -5.31 -3.18 -20.78
CA PRO A 227 -6.69 -3.19 -21.27
C PRO A 227 -7.40 -1.84 -21.11
N GLY A 228 -8.41 -1.57 -21.94
CA GLY A 228 -9.31 -0.42 -21.74
C GLY A 228 -10.16 -0.60 -20.48
N VAL A 229 -10.22 0.42 -19.62
CA VAL A 229 -10.97 0.37 -18.35
C VAL A 229 -11.80 1.65 -18.18
N PRO A 230 -13.00 1.73 -18.81
CA PRO A 230 -13.77 2.97 -18.88
C PRO A 230 -14.03 3.62 -17.52
N TYR A 231 -14.43 2.85 -16.52
CA TYR A 231 -14.64 3.35 -15.16
C TYR A 231 -13.40 4.04 -14.60
N TRP A 232 -12.24 3.37 -14.67
CA TRP A 232 -11.01 3.90 -14.11
C TRP A 232 -10.49 5.10 -14.90
N ASP A 233 -10.59 5.04 -16.23
CA ASP A 233 -10.19 6.14 -17.12
C ASP A 233 -11.06 7.40 -16.86
N GLU A 234 -12.37 7.23 -16.62
CA GLU A 234 -13.27 8.33 -16.20
C GLU A 234 -12.95 8.88 -14.81
N VAL A 235 -12.59 8.03 -13.85
CA VAL A 235 -12.10 8.49 -12.53
C VAL A 235 -10.89 9.39 -12.71
N GLN A 236 -9.93 9.02 -13.57
CA GLN A 236 -8.75 9.84 -13.82
C GLN A 236 -9.07 11.14 -14.56
N ALA A 237 -10.04 11.12 -15.49
CA ALA A 237 -10.51 12.33 -16.16
C ALA A 237 -11.15 13.31 -15.17
N GLU A 238 -11.96 12.79 -14.24
CA GLU A 238 -12.60 13.60 -13.20
C GLU A 238 -11.59 14.19 -12.22
N ILE A 239 -10.56 13.42 -11.82
CA ILE A 239 -9.44 13.94 -11.02
C ILE A 239 -8.73 15.08 -11.75
N ARG A 240 -8.37 14.88 -13.03
CA ARG A 240 -7.72 15.91 -13.85
C ARG A 240 -8.58 17.19 -13.94
N ARG A 241 -9.89 17.04 -14.11
CA ARG A 241 -10.85 18.14 -14.16
C ARG A 241 -10.88 18.92 -12.84
N LYS A 242 -10.99 18.23 -11.69
CA LYS A 242 -11.01 18.85 -10.35
C LYS A 242 -9.69 19.54 -10.00
N VAL A 243 -8.55 18.95 -10.38
CA VAL A 243 -7.23 19.55 -10.14
C VAL A 243 -6.96 20.77 -11.03
N GLY A 244 -7.55 20.81 -12.23
CA GLY A 244 -7.46 21.95 -13.13
C GLY A 244 -8.21 23.21 -12.68
N ASP A 245 -9.05 23.11 -11.64
CA ASP A 245 -9.74 24.25 -11.03
C ASP A 245 -8.80 24.97 -10.03
N ASP A 246 -8.50 26.24 -10.31
CA ASP A 246 -7.48 27.05 -9.59
C ASP A 246 -7.71 27.14 -8.08
N HIS A 247 -8.97 27.11 -7.63
CA HIS A 247 -9.31 27.19 -6.20
C HIS A 247 -8.92 25.91 -5.44
N TYR A 248 -9.10 24.75 -6.07
CA TYR A 248 -8.74 23.45 -5.50
C TYR A 248 -7.24 23.19 -5.56
N ARG A 249 -6.61 23.61 -6.67
CA ARG A 249 -5.17 23.48 -6.92
C ARG A 249 -4.32 24.17 -5.85
N GLN A 250 -4.72 25.35 -5.40
CA GLN A 250 -3.97 26.12 -4.40
C GLN A 250 -4.05 25.54 -2.99
N THR A 251 -5.18 24.91 -2.63
CA THR A 251 -5.44 24.50 -1.24
C THR A 251 -5.00 23.06 -0.99
N ILE A 252 -5.32 22.10 -1.86
CA ILE A 252 -5.07 20.67 -1.58
C ILE A 252 -3.68 20.22 -2.05
N LEU A 253 -3.24 20.62 -3.25
CA LEU A 253 -1.92 20.20 -3.76
C LEU A 253 -0.77 20.77 -2.92
N SER A 254 -0.90 22.00 -2.44
CA SER A 254 0.10 22.63 -1.58
C SER A 254 0.26 21.88 -0.26
N HIS A 255 -0.84 21.46 0.36
CA HIS A 255 -0.84 20.64 1.58
C HIS A 255 -0.38 19.20 1.35
N GLN A 256 -0.69 18.58 0.21
CA GLN A 256 -0.21 17.23 -0.13
C GLN A 256 1.27 17.21 -0.52
N ALA A 257 1.76 18.28 -1.14
CA ALA A 257 3.16 18.44 -1.49
C ALA A 257 4.04 18.77 -0.26
N THR A 258 3.44 19.08 0.90
CA THR A 258 4.21 19.17 2.14
C THR A 258 4.80 17.80 2.50
N ARG A 259 6.00 17.83 3.09
CA ARG A 259 6.78 16.65 3.49
C ARG A 259 5.88 15.67 4.25
N GLN A 260 6.01 14.36 3.96
CA GLN A 260 5.36 13.29 4.73
C GLN A 260 5.59 13.53 6.24
N SER A 261 4.58 14.08 6.89
CA SER A 261 4.59 14.37 8.33
C SER A 261 3.39 13.69 8.99
N PRO A 262 3.22 12.36 8.80
CA PRO A 262 2.21 11.62 9.54
C PRO A 262 2.45 11.79 11.05
N LEU A 263 1.37 11.69 11.82
CA LEU A 263 1.42 11.78 13.28
C LEU A 263 1.62 10.41 13.93
N ALA A 264 1.18 9.35 13.26
CA ALA A 264 1.33 7.97 13.70
C ALA A 264 1.41 7.01 12.51
N GLY A 265 1.85 5.77 12.77
CA GLY A 265 1.65 4.67 11.85
C GLY A 265 0.32 3.96 12.07
N LEU A 266 -0.14 3.25 11.04
CA LEU A 266 -1.32 2.40 11.06
C LEU A 266 -0.94 1.03 10.50
N ILE A 267 -1.22 -0.03 11.26
CA ILE A 267 -1.11 -1.42 10.85
C ILE A 267 -2.52 -1.98 10.89
N SER A 268 -3.09 -2.27 9.73
CA SER A 268 -4.46 -2.79 9.65
C SER A 268 -4.58 -3.96 8.69
N MET A 269 -5.68 -4.69 8.79
CA MET A 269 -6.12 -5.55 7.70
C MET A 269 -6.46 -4.68 6.46
N PRO A 270 -6.38 -5.24 5.24
CA PRO A 270 -6.89 -4.55 4.06
C PRO A 270 -8.37 -4.26 4.28
N ASP A 271 -8.75 -2.99 4.11
CA ASP A 271 -10.16 -2.62 4.19
C ASP A 271 -10.76 -2.67 2.79
N PRO A 272 -11.72 -3.58 2.55
CA PRO A 272 -12.37 -3.62 1.27
C PRO A 272 -13.16 -2.35 0.93
N ARG A 273 -13.55 -1.56 1.93
CA ARG A 273 -14.45 -0.40 1.77
C ARG A 273 -13.75 0.95 2.00
N ARG A 274 -12.42 0.96 2.11
CA ARG A 274 -11.58 2.19 2.19
C ARG A 274 -11.81 3.07 3.44
N SER A 275 -12.50 2.60 4.47
CA SER A 275 -12.89 3.33 5.69
C SER A 275 -11.84 3.30 6.82
N ASN A 276 -11.01 2.27 6.93
CA ASN A 276 -10.15 2.05 8.10
C ASN A 276 -9.15 3.18 8.33
N ARG A 277 -8.53 3.72 7.27
CA ARG A 277 -7.51 4.75 7.41
C ARG A 277 -8.09 6.10 7.85
N GLU A 278 -9.22 6.48 7.28
CA GLU A 278 -9.89 7.75 7.61
C GLU A 278 -10.53 7.67 9.01
N ALA A 279 -11.22 6.57 9.32
CA ALA A 279 -11.77 6.32 10.65
C ALA A 279 -10.66 6.31 11.72
N ALA A 280 -9.53 5.63 11.45
CA ALA A 280 -8.38 5.61 12.37
C ALA A 280 -7.75 6.99 12.52
N ALA A 281 -7.64 7.78 11.45
CA ALA A 281 -7.09 9.13 11.50
C ALA A 281 -7.96 10.04 12.38
N ASN A 282 -9.27 10.01 12.18
CA ASN A 282 -10.24 10.76 12.99
C ASN A 282 -10.20 10.33 14.46
N TRP A 283 -10.17 9.02 14.72
CA TRP A 283 -10.05 8.48 16.07
C TRP A 283 -8.76 8.95 16.75
N TYR A 284 -7.62 8.88 16.06
CA TYR A 284 -6.32 9.24 16.61
C TYR A 284 -6.25 10.72 16.98
N LEU A 285 -6.75 11.62 16.13
CA LEU A 285 -6.81 13.05 16.42
C LEU A 285 -7.64 13.33 17.69
N ARG A 286 -8.82 12.71 17.80
CA ARG A 286 -9.66 12.81 19.02
C ARG A 286 -8.96 12.25 20.25
N HIS A 287 -8.28 11.10 20.13
CA HIS A 287 -7.50 10.51 21.20
C HIS A 287 -6.37 11.43 21.68
N LYS A 288 -5.77 12.21 20.78
CA LYS A 288 -4.77 13.23 21.09
C LYS A 288 -5.35 14.59 21.49
N GLN A 289 -6.69 14.70 21.65
CA GLN A 289 -7.39 15.95 21.95
C GLN A 289 -7.10 17.05 20.92
N GLN A 290 -6.87 16.65 19.68
CA GLN A 290 -6.73 17.53 18.55
C GLN A 290 -8.07 17.53 17.80
N GLU A 291 -8.61 18.71 17.53
CA GLU A 291 -9.76 18.83 16.64
C GLU A 291 -9.34 18.34 15.25
N PRO A 292 -10.11 17.46 14.60
CA PRO A 292 -9.97 17.22 13.17
C PRO A 292 -10.20 18.56 12.49
N GLY A 293 -9.13 19.29 12.15
CA GLY A 293 -9.27 20.53 11.41
C GLY A 293 -9.87 20.25 10.03
N GLU A 294 -10.16 21.29 9.26
CA GLU A 294 -10.54 21.19 7.83
C GLU A 294 -9.39 20.61 6.95
N TYR A 295 -8.33 20.09 7.56
CA TYR A 295 -7.11 19.63 6.90
C TYR A 295 -7.21 18.16 6.47
N TYR A 296 -6.57 17.90 5.34
CA TYR A 296 -6.43 16.63 4.66
C TYR A 296 -6.06 15.44 5.58
N LEU A 297 -7.06 14.67 6.00
CA LEU A 297 -6.94 13.48 6.86
C LEU A 297 -6.04 12.34 6.31
N PRO A 298 -5.92 12.11 4.99
CA PRO A 298 -5.09 11.01 4.51
C PRO A 298 -3.61 11.14 4.91
N ASN A 299 -3.06 12.36 5.10
CA ASN A 299 -1.66 12.53 5.51
C ASN A 299 -1.40 12.21 6.99
N THR A 300 -2.45 12.01 7.81
CA THR A 300 -2.30 11.85 9.26
C THR A 300 -1.64 10.54 9.65
N LEU A 301 -1.87 9.46 8.90
CA LEU A 301 -1.39 8.11 9.24
C LEU A 301 -0.52 7.52 8.13
N PHE A 302 0.63 6.95 8.50
CA PHE A 302 1.46 6.12 7.63
C PHE A 302 0.91 4.68 7.63
N ASN A 303 0.24 4.27 6.55
CA ASN A 303 -0.57 3.05 6.55
C ASN A 303 0.15 1.84 5.94
N MET A 304 0.18 0.74 6.68
CA MET A 304 0.62 -0.59 6.25
C MET A 304 -0.55 -1.55 6.35
N THR A 305 -0.90 -2.19 5.24
CA THR A 305 -2.01 -3.15 5.19
C THR A 305 -1.54 -4.52 4.71
N GLY A 306 -2.10 -5.58 5.26
CA GLY A 306 -1.87 -6.94 4.75
C GLY A 306 -2.82 -7.95 5.36
N SER A 307 -3.39 -8.83 4.55
CA SER A 307 -4.42 -9.78 5.02
C SER A 307 -3.85 -10.90 5.89
N SER A 308 -2.53 -11.03 5.99
CA SER A 308 -1.85 -12.02 6.83
C SER A 308 -1.46 -11.48 8.19
N PHE A 309 -1.77 -10.23 8.52
CA PHE A 309 -1.27 -9.58 9.74
C PHE A 309 -1.79 -10.20 11.03
N ASP A 310 -2.93 -10.89 11.00
CA ASP A 310 -3.50 -11.59 12.16
C ASP A 310 -3.23 -13.11 12.15
N MET A 311 -2.53 -13.63 11.13
CA MET A 311 -2.20 -15.04 10.98
C MET A 311 -0.87 -15.35 11.67
N PRO A 312 -0.84 -16.15 12.76
CA PRO A 312 0.38 -16.38 13.51
C PRO A 312 1.46 -17.17 12.75
N GLY A 313 1.04 -18.06 11.84
CA GLY A 313 1.95 -18.94 11.08
C GLY A 313 2.54 -18.32 9.81
N THR A 314 2.16 -17.08 9.48
CA THR A 314 2.65 -16.39 8.28
C THR A 314 3.47 -15.19 8.72
N PRO A 315 4.77 -15.08 8.38
CA PRO A 315 5.59 -13.94 8.79
C PRO A 315 5.14 -12.63 8.13
N PHE A 316 5.67 -11.49 8.58
CA PHE A 316 5.51 -10.23 7.84
C PHE A 316 6.43 -10.21 6.63
N GLY A 317 5.94 -9.67 5.51
CA GLY A 317 6.73 -9.50 4.30
C GLY A 317 7.85 -8.45 4.45
N PRO A 318 8.86 -8.48 3.56
CA PRO A 318 10.05 -7.62 3.63
C PRO A 318 9.69 -6.13 3.68
N TYR A 319 8.74 -5.71 2.85
CA TYR A 319 8.38 -4.30 2.70
C TYR A 319 7.45 -3.77 3.80
N VAL A 320 6.74 -4.66 4.50
CA VAL A 320 6.02 -4.29 5.73
C VAL A 320 7.03 -4.01 6.84
N ILE A 321 8.05 -4.87 6.98
CA ILE A 321 9.13 -4.67 7.95
C ILE A 321 9.94 -3.42 7.65
N ALA A 322 10.33 -3.22 6.38
CA ALA A 322 11.04 -2.01 5.95
C ALA A 322 10.21 -0.75 6.17
N GLY A 323 8.92 -0.78 5.83
CA GLY A 323 7.99 0.33 6.03
C GLY A 323 7.82 0.67 7.52
N PHE A 324 7.68 -0.36 8.37
CA PHE A 324 7.59 -0.19 9.82
C PHE A 324 8.86 0.41 10.40
N TYR A 325 10.03 -0.13 10.05
CA TYR A 325 11.31 0.45 10.44
C TYR A 325 11.43 1.90 10.00
N TYR A 326 11.14 2.21 8.72
CA TYR A 326 11.21 3.57 8.20
C TYR A 326 10.29 4.53 8.96
N SER A 327 9.06 4.11 9.23
CA SER A 327 8.09 4.89 10.00
C SER A 327 8.61 5.27 11.40
N VAL A 328 9.30 4.35 12.07
CA VAL A 328 9.80 4.56 13.43
C VAL A 328 11.15 5.29 13.42
N ALA A 329 12.12 4.78 12.67
CA ALA A 329 13.50 5.25 12.69
C ALA A 329 13.69 6.55 11.90
N SER A 330 13.04 6.70 10.75
CA SER A 330 13.20 7.87 9.87
C SER A 330 12.13 8.93 10.12
N LEU A 331 10.85 8.55 10.20
CA LEU A 331 9.74 9.47 10.42
C LEU A 331 9.46 9.78 11.90
N LYS A 332 10.12 9.06 12.82
CA LYS A 332 9.98 9.24 14.28
C LYS A 332 8.55 8.99 14.80
N LEU A 333 7.80 8.12 14.12
CA LEU A 333 6.45 7.74 14.53
C LEU A 333 6.52 6.67 15.63
N THR A 334 6.56 7.12 16.88
CA THR A 334 6.57 6.22 18.04
C THR A 334 5.19 5.65 18.34
N ASP A 335 4.11 6.33 17.97
CA ASP A 335 2.76 5.79 18.05
C ASP A 335 2.44 4.98 16.79
N GLN A 336 1.99 3.75 16.98
CA GLN A 336 1.62 2.82 15.92
C GLN A 336 0.27 2.20 16.27
N ILE A 337 -0.77 2.62 15.54
CA ILE A 337 -2.12 2.10 15.70
C ILE A 337 -2.16 0.69 15.09
N VAL A 338 -2.64 -0.28 15.87
CA VAL A 338 -2.89 -1.64 15.39
C VAL A 338 -4.39 -1.84 15.36
N LEU A 339 -4.94 -1.92 14.14
CA LEU A 339 -6.37 -1.91 13.88
C LEU A 339 -6.84 -3.24 13.32
N GLY A 340 -7.48 -4.04 14.17
CA GLY A 340 -8.20 -5.25 13.78
C GLY A 340 -9.71 -5.00 13.66
N GLU A 341 -10.43 -5.98 13.12
CA GLU A 341 -11.89 -5.98 13.06
C GLU A 341 -12.52 -5.96 14.46
N ASN A 342 -11.98 -6.78 15.36
CA ASN A 342 -12.40 -6.93 16.75
C ASN A 342 -11.19 -7.14 17.68
N GLU A 343 -11.43 -7.11 18.98
CA GLU A 343 -10.38 -7.24 20.01
C GLU A 343 -9.51 -8.50 19.80
N PHE A 344 -10.10 -9.65 19.49
CA PHE A 344 -9.34 -10.88 19.29
C PHE A 344 -8.38 -10.78 18.10
N GLN A 345 -8.80 -10.18 16.99
CA GLN A 345 -7.93 -9.98 15.83
C GLN A 345 -6.82 -8.98 16.15
N THR A 346 -7.17 -7.86 16.78
CA THR A 346 -6.21 -6.83 17.21
C THR A 346 -5.14 -7.43 18.11
N GLN A 347 -5.51 -8.25 19.10
CA GLN A 347 -4.56 -8.91 19.99
C GLN A 347 -3.65 -9.90 19.26
N ARG A 348 -4.16 -10.66 18.27
CA ARG A 348 -3.31 -11.54 17.44
C ARG A 348 -2.28 -10.74 16.64
N MET A 349 -2.69 -9.62 16.03
CA MET A 349 -1.78 -8.73 15.29
C MET A 349 -0.71 -8.15 16.21
N MET A 350 -1.11 -7.64 17.38
CA MET A 350 -0.21 -7.12 18.41
C MET A 350 0.82 -8.17 18.84
N HIS A 351 0.36 -9.39 19.14
CA HIS A 351 1.22 -10.49 19.52
C HIS A 351 2.19 -10.85 18.39
N LYS A 352 1.72 -10.88 17.14
CA LYS A 352 2.56 -11.13 15.97
C LYS A 352 3.68 -10.09 15.82
N ILE A 353 3.36 -8.80 15.95
CA ILE A 353 4.36 -7.72 15.89
C ILE A 353 5.41 -7.88 17.00
N GLN A 354 4.98 -8.19 18.22
CA GLN A 354 5.88 -8.33 19.36
C GLN A 354 6.81 -9.55 19.26
N ASN A 355 6.34 -10.63 18.63
CA ASN A 355 7.09 -11.87 18.48
C ASN A 355 7.85 -11.98 17.15
N ASP A 356 7.58 -11.11 16.18
CA ASP A 356 8.41 -10.99 14.99
C ASP A 356 9.84 -10.54 15.40
N PRO A 357 10.89 -11.27 14.99
CA PRO A 357 12.27 -10.96 15.37
C PRO A 357 12.72 -9.54 15.06
N ILE A 358 12.31 -8.99 13.91
CA ILE A 358 12.75 -7.68 13.46
C ILE A 358 11.80 -6.60 14.00
N MET A 359 10.49 -6.73 13.80
CA MET A 359 9.52 -5.74 14.29
C MET A 359 9.50 -5.66 15.81
N GLY A 360 9.58 -6.79 16.52
CA GLY A 360 9.65 -6.82 17.97
C GLY A 360 10.91 -6.14 18.50
N LEU A 361 12.05 -6.28 17.79
CA LEU A 361 13.27 -5.54 18.12
C LEU A 361 13.10 -4.04 17.89
N ILE A 362 12.49 -3.62 16.77
CA ILE A 362 12.18 -2.21 16.48
C ILE A 362 11.33 -1.62 17.61
N VAL A 363 10.27 -2.34 18.03
CA VAL A 363 9.38 -1.89 19.11
C VAL A 363 10.16 -1.63 20.40
N ARG A 364 11.01 -2.58 20.81
CA ARG A 364 11.79 -2.46 22.05
C ARG A 364 12.86 -1.37 21.96
N LYS A 365 13.63 -1.34 20.86
CA LYS A 365 14.76 -0.41 20.69
C LYS A 365 14.31 1.05 20.64
N TYR A 366 13.21 1.32 19.95
CA TYR A 366 12.73 2.69 19.72
C TYR A 366 11.61 3.11 20.67
N GLY A 367 11.20 2.25 21.61
CA GLY A 367 10.13 2.56 22.57
C GLY A 367 8.78 2.80 21.87
N VAL A 368 8.46 1.99 20.87
CA VAL A 368 7.22 2.13 20.09
C VAL A 368 6.02 1.81 20.97
N ASN A 369 5.05 2.72 20.97
CA ASN A 369 3.74 2.56 21.59
C ASN A 369 2.77 1.95 20.57
N LEU A 370 2.55 0.64 20.69
CA LEU A 370 1.53 -0.06 19.91
C LEU A 370 0.15 0.18 20.54
N ILE A 371 -0.74 0.88 19.84
CA ILE A 371 -2.06 1.30 20.32
C ILE A 371 -3.12 0.36 19.71
N PRO A 372 -3.71 -0.56 20.49
CA PRO A 372 -4.75 -1.45 19.98
C PRO A 372 -6.06 -0.68 19.76
N VAL A 373 -6.65 -0.81 18.58
CA VAL A 373 -7.93 -0.21 18.21
C VAL A 373 -8.73 -1.24 17.43
N ASN A 374 -10.05 -1.23 17.56
CA ASN A 374 -10.92 -2.13 16.80
C ASN A 374 -11.79 -1.33 15.85
N ASN A 375 -12.08 -1.89 14.67
CA ASN A 375 -12.97 -1.25 13.70
C ASN A 375 -14.36 -0.99 14.30
N GLU A 376 -14.87 -1.93 15.11
CA GLU A 376 -16.15 -1.77 15.83
C GLU A 376 -16.19 -0.55 16.76
N ASP A 377 -15.03 -0.05 17.21
CA ASP A 377 -14.93 1.08 18.15
C ASP A 377 -14.78 2.45 17.46
N ILE A 378 -14.51 2.47 16.16
CA ILE A 378 -14.13 3.70 15.44
C ILE A 378 -15.01 4.03 14.22
N ILE A 379 -15.82 3.08 13.77
CA ILE A 379 -16.78 3.25 12.66
C ILE A 379 -18.14 3.71 13.19
#